data_AF-A0A3E0R3A0-F1
#
_entry.id   AF-A0A3E0R3A0-F1
#
_cell.length_a   1.000
_cell.length_b   1.000
_cell.length_c   1.000
_cell.angle_alpha   90.00
_cell.angle_beta   90.00
_cell.angle_gamma   90.00
#
_symmetry.space_group_name_H-M   'P 1'
#
loop_
_entity.id
_entity.type
_entity.pdbx_description
1 polymer ?
#
loop_
_entity_poly.entity_id
_entity_poly.type
_entity_poly.pdbx_seq_one_letter_code
_entity_poly.pdbx_strand_id
1 'polypeptide(L)'
;MKTLYEFTSYKKEKVKEEVVTKDDEGNEVKSTKEVEKEVPYTFAIRKPTRSLFDEGELFYGIRLAEGVKAGLLTRQMLNKRYLNDGGSKSEMEESYERIVYALILEKQTRFQELEVKKDLTDEEKEELEELRKDIAQAQRQAQKYEAGQSSLFDQTAENRARNKTITWWALNLCYRKVEKKQEKEGDETTFDYQPFFGEGSYEDRLSKYDDLEEKDDKDFDVRTLKRFFYLISFWYVGRANKFQDFLKLEESLKEEAKDDEEVAEFASQELNLIEPQPKKAEQ
;
A
#
# COMPACT_ATOMS: atom_id res chain seq x y z
N MET A 1 9.11 6.96 20.67
CA MET A 1 9.52 6.20 19.46
C MET A 1 9.80 7.19 18.33
N LYS A 2 10.78 6.95 17.44
CA LYS A 2 10.92 7.75 16.19
C LYS A 2 10.08 7.10 15.09
N THR A 3 9.32 7.91 14.35
CA THR A 3 8.42 7.45 13.28
C THR A 3 8.97 7.79 11.90
N LEU A 4 8.64 6.94 10.92
CA LEU A 4 8.83 7.22 9.49
C LEU A 4 7.61 7.96 8.92
N TYR A 5 6.43 7.52 9.34
CA TYR A 5 5.16 7.99 8.82
C TYR A 5 4.05 7.80 9.87
N GLU A 6 3.09 8.72 9.89
CA GLU A 6 1.86 8.63 10.69
C GLU A 6 0.67 8.91 9.77
N PHE A 7 -0.42 8.18 9.97
CA PHE A 7 -1.67 8.40 9.25
C PHE A 7 -2.87 8.18 10.17
N THR A 8 -4.00 8.76 9.80
CA THR A 8 -5.27 8.58 10.51
C THR A 8 -6.24 7.79 9.64
N SER A 9 -6.97 6.88 10.26
CA SER A 9 -8.06 6.14 9.65
C SER A 9 -9.31 6.27 10.52
N TYR A 10 -10.46 6.40 9.88
CA TYR A 10 -11.73 6.65 10.55
C TYR A 10 -12.53 5.36 10.65
N LYS A 11 -13.05 5.07 11.84
CA LYS A 11 -13.91 3.91 12.09
C LYS A 11 -15.30 4.39 12.45
N LYS A 12 -16.33 3.80 11.83
CA LYS A 12 -17.73 4.04 12.20
C LYS A 12 -18.03 3.27 13.47
N GLU A 13 -18.33 3.98 14.55
CA GLU A 13 -18.69 3.39 15.84
C GLU A 13 -19.99 4.02 16.37
N LYS A 14 -20.81 3.20 17.03
CA LYS A 14 -22.02 3.68 17.73
C LYS A 14 -21.60 4.29 19.06
N VAL A 15 -21.64 5.61 19.15
CA VAL A 15 -21.31 6.35 20.36
C VAL A 15 -22.61 6.74 21.06
N LYS A 16 -22.68 6.49 22.37
CA LYS A 16 -23.82 6.92 23.20
C LYS A 16 -23.63 8.39 23.56
N GLU A 17 -24.50 9.26 23.07
CA GLU A 17 -24.58 10.65 23.50
C GLU A 17 -25.71 10.85 24.50
N GLU A 18 -25.42 11.53 25.61
CA GLU A 18 -26.45 12.06 26.52
C GLU A 18 -27.02 13.34 25.91
N VAL A 19 -28.27 13.28 25.43
CA VAL A 19 -29.03 14.48 25.07
C VAL A 19 -29.83 14.90 26.28
N VAL A 20 -29.49 16.04 26.86
CA VAL A 20 -30.30 16.71 27.89
C VAL A 20 -31.44 17.43 27.19
N THR A 21 -32.64 16.91 27.30
CA THR A 21 -33.88 17.59 26.88
C THR A 21 -34.59 18.14 28.11
N LYS A 22 -35.21 19.32 28.00
CA LYS A 22 -36.08 19.87 29.03
C LYS A 22 -37.53 19.55 28.71
N ASP A 23 -38.24 19.04 29.70
CA ASP A 23 -39.66 18.74 29.62
C ASP A 23 -40.47 20.04 29.75
N ASP A 24 -41.76 20.03 29.40
CA ASP A 24 -42.65 21.21 29.47
C ASP A 24 -42.82 21.79 30.89
N GLU A 25 -42.28 21.13 31.92
CA GLU A 25 -42.24 21.56 33.33
C GLU A 25 -40.85 22.05 33.80
N GLY A 26 -39.85 22.12 32.91
CA GLY A 26 -38.53 22.69 33.21
C GLY A 26 -37.52 21.76 33.90
N ASN A 27 -37.83 20.46 34.02
CA ASN A 27 -36.90 19.45 34.53
C ASN A 27 -36.01 18.88 33.41
N GLU A 28 -34.76 18.54 33.73
CA GLU A 28 -33.79 17.96 32.79
C GLU A 28 -33.99 16.44 32.69
N VAL A 29 -34.44 15.96 31.53
CA VAL A 29 -34.45 14.53 31.20
C VAL A 29 -33.24 14.21 30.34
N LYS A 30 -32.37 13.35 30.88
CA LYS A 30 -31.25 12.75 30.16
C LYS A 30 -31.76 11.59 29.30
N SER A 31 -31.74 11.75 27.98
CA SER A 31 -32.00 10.66 27.05
C SER A 31 -30.68 10.22 26.39
N THR A 32 -30.34 8.94 26.51
CA THR A 32 -29.18 8.37 25.83
C THR A 32 -29.58 8.00 24.41
N LYS A 33 -29.02 8.66 23.40
CA LYS A 33 -29.18 8.28 21.99
C LYS A 33 -27.90 7.66 21.47
N GLU A 34 -28.02 6.51 20.81
CA GLU A 34 -26.91 5.92 20.04
C GLU A 34 -26.82 6.64 18.70
N VAL A 35 -25.72 7.35 18.48
CA VAL A 35 -25.42 8.05 17.22
C VAL A 35 -24.19 7.38 16.60
N GLU A 36 -24.29 7.02 15.32
CA GLU A 36 -23.14 6.55 14.56
C GLU A 36 -22.20 7.73 14.28
N LYS A 37 -20.96 7.63 14.73
CA LYS A 37 -19.91 8.65 14.51
C LYS A 37 -18.65 8.02 13.95
N GLU A 38 -17.94 8.82 13.17
CA GLU A 38 -16.61 8.46 12.67
C GLU A 38 -15.55 8.86 13.70
N VAL A 39 -14.95 7.85 14.33
CA VAL A 39 -13.91 8.03 15.34
C VAL A 39 -12.54 7.94 14.66
N PRO A 40 -11.68 8.97 14.77
CA PRO A 40 -10.34 8.94 14.20
C PRO A 40 -9.41 8.06 15.05
N TYR A 41 -8.70 7.15 14.39
CA TYR A 41 -7.63 6.36 14.97
C TYR A 41 -6.32 6.65 14.25
N THR A 42 -5.29 7.05 15.00
CA THR A 42 -3.98 7.36 14.44
C THR A 42 -3.04 6.16 14.53
N PHE A 43 -2.33 5.90 13.45
CA PHE A 43 -1.39 4.82 13.26
C PHE A 43 -0.01 5.35 12.88
N ALA A 44 1.01 4.56 13.13
CA ALA A 44 2.39 4.96 12.87
C ALA A 44 3.25 3.79 12.39
N ILE A 45 4.16 4.12 11.46
CA ILE A 45 5.25 3.24 11.05
C ILE A 45 6.51 3.70 11.80
N ARG A 46 7.05 2.81 12.63
CA ARG A 46 8.28 3.05 13.38
C ARG A 46 9.47 3.13 12.42
N LYS A 47 10.39 4.05 12.71
CA LYS A 47 11.72 4.03 12.07
C LYS A 47 12.55 2.87 12.63
N PRO A 48 12.99 1.92 11.79
CA PRO A 48 13.80 0.80 12.24
C PRO A 48 15.12 1.29 12.82
N THR A 49 15.57 0.60 13.85
CA THR A 49 16.90 0.79 14.45
C THR A 49 17.91 -0.06 13.69
N ARG A 50 19.20 0.22 13.87
CA ARG A 50 20.27 -0.61 13.29
C ARG A 50 20.15 -2.08 13.70
N SER A 51 19.77 -2.37 14.96
CA SER A 51 19.51 -3.76 15.41
C SER A 51 18.37 -4.43 14.64
N LEU A 52 17.26 -3.72 14.42
CA LEU A 52 16.12 -4.27 13.67
C LEU A 52 16.49 -4.56 12.21
N PHE A 53 17.37 -3.76 11.60
CA PHE A 53 17.91 -4.05 10.27
C PHE A 53 18.72 -5.35 10.25
N ASP A 54 19.67 -5.50 11.17
CA ASP A 54 20.49 -6.71 11.27
C ASP A 54 19.59 -7.97 11.48
N GLU A 55 18.55 -7.86 12.31
CA GLU A 55 17.56 -8.93 12.53
C GLU A 55 16.73 -9.24 11.27
N GLY A 56 16.28 -8.20 10.55
CA GLY A 56 15.52 -8.36 9.30
C GLY A 56 16.34 -9.00 8.18
N GLU A 57 17.63 -8.63 8.05
CA GLU A 57 18.56 -9.26 7.10
C GLU A 57 18.79 -10.74 7.43
N LEU A 58 19.00 -11.06 8.71
CA LEU A 58 19.14 -12.44 9.17
C LEU A 58 17.85 -13.24 8.88
N PHE A 59 16.68 -12.67 9.17
CA PHE A 59 15.40 -13.31 8.88
C PHE A 59 15.25 -13.64 7.39
N TYR A 60 15.55 -12.68 6.50
CA TYR A 60 15.54 -12.91 5.06
C TYR A 60 16.47 -14.06 4.65
N GLY A 61 17.71 -14.07 5.16
CA GLY A 61 18.69 -15.12 4.87
C GLY A 61 18.22 -16.51 5.29
N ILE A 62 17.61 -16.63 6.48
CA ILE A 62 17.01 -17.88 6.97
C ILE A 62 15.87 -18.34 6.06
N ARG A 63 14.93 -17.44 5.72
CA ARG A 63 13.78 -17.80 4.86
C ARG A 63 14.19 -18.15 3.44
N LEU A 64 15.22 -17.51 2.90
CA LEU A 64 15.81 -17.88 1.61
C LEU A 64 16.39 -19.29 1.66
N ALA A 65 17.20 -19.59 2.68
CA ALA A 65 17.81 -20.90 2.86
C ALA A 65 16.76 -22.01 3.03
N GLU A 66 15.70 -21.76 3.80
CA GLU A 66 14.56 -22.67 3.94
C GLU A 66 13.86 -22.94 2.59
N GLY A 67 13.61 -21.88 1.81
CA GLY A 67 13.01 -22.01 0.48
C GLY A 67 13.84 -22.85 -0.48
N VAL A 68 15.15 -22.60 -0.53
CA VAL A 68 16.09 -23.39 -1.35
C VAL A 68 16.13 -24.84 -0.88
N LYS A 69 16.18 -25.09 0.43
CA LYS A 69 16.17 -26.44 1.01
C LYS A 69 14.85 -27.19 0.72
N ALA A 70 13.75 -26.46 0.63
CA ALA A 70 12.44 -27.00 0.24
C ALA A 70 12.31 -27.25 -1.29
N GLY A 71 13.35 -26.97 -2.08
CA GLY A 71 13.39 -27.22 -3.52
C GLY A 71 12.95 -26.06 -4.39
N LEU A 72 12.73 -24.87 -3.83
CA LEU A 72 12.48 -23.68 -4.64
C LEU A 72 13.74 -23.28 -5.39
N LEU A 73 13.58 -22.95 -6.67
CA LEU A 73 14.68 -22.47 -7.49
C LEU A 73 14.97 -21.01 -7.18
N THR A 74 16.26 -20.67 -7.19
CA THR A 74 16.68 -19.27 -7.20
C THR A 74 16.43 -18.65 -8.56
N ARG A 75 16.39 -17.32 -8.64
CA ARG A 75 16.27 -16.61 -9.93
C ARG A 75 17.36 -17.06 -10.92
N GLN A 76 18.58 -17.24 -10.43
CA GLN A 76 19.71 -17.70 -11.24
C GLN A 76 19.56 -19.15 -11.72
N MET A 77 19.08 -20.06 -10.86
CA MET A 77 18.83 -21.44 -11.25
C MET A 77 17.71 -21.55 -12.29
N LEU A 78 16.65 -20.75 -12.12
CA LEU A 78 15.53 -20.72 -13.05
C LEU A 78 15.95 -20.15 -14.41
N ASN A 79 16.74 -19.07 -14.43
CA ASN A 79 17.33 -18.54 -15.66
C ASN A 79 18.17 -19.59 -16.41
N LYS A 80 19.03 -20.33 -15.71
CA LYS A 80 19.82 -21.40 -16.33
C LYS A 80 18.94 -22.49 -16.94
N ARG A 81 17.84 -22.83 -16.29
CA ARG A 81 16.87 -23.80 -16.82
C ARG A 81 16.23 -23.29 -18.11
N TYR A 82 15.70 -22.06 -18.12
CA TYR A 82 15.11 -21.49 -19.33
C TYR A 82 16.12 -21.40 -20.47
N LEU A 83 17.37 -20.99 -20.20
CA LEU A 83 18.42 -20.96 -21.22
C LEU A 83 18.68 -22.34 -21.84
N ASN A 84 18.64 -23.41 -21.04
CA ASN A 84 18.81 -24.78 -21.54
C ASN A 84 17.58 -25.29 -22.32
N ASP A 85 16.39 -24.78 -22.00
CA ASP A 85 15.11 -25.17 -22.60
C ASP A 85 14.73 -24.30 -23.83
N GLY A 86 15.66 -23.49 -24.35
CA GLY A 86 15.45 -22.67 -25.56
C GLY A 86 15.01 -21.22 -25.30
N GLY A 87 15.16 -20.73 -24.06
CA GLY A 87 14.75 -19.40 -23.63
C GLY A 87 13.39 -19.40 -22.92
N SER A 88 13.10 -18.33 -22.17
CA SER A 88 11.80 -18.15 -21.50
C SER A 88 10.75 -17.50 -22.41
N LYS A 89 11.13 -17.17 -23.66
CA LYS A 89 10.31 -16.46 -24.64
C LYS A 89 10.38 -17.16 -25.97
N SER A 90 9.30 -17.05 -26.73
CA SER A 90 9.34 -17.34 -28.16
C SER A 90 10.05 -16.22 -28.92
N GLU A 91 10.63 -16.54 -30.09
CA GLU A 91 11.22 -15.53 -30.98
C GLU A 91 10.20 -14.45 -31.39
N MET A 92 8.92 -14.82 -31.51
CA MET A 92 7.83 -13.89 -31.81
C MET A 92 7.65 -12.87 -30.68
N GLU A 93 7.61 -13.31 -29.42
CA GLU A 93 7.47 -12.42 -28.26
C GLU A 93 8.66 -11.46 -28.14
N GLU A 94 9.89 -11.94 -28.34
CA GLU A 94 11.07 -11.08 -28.35
C GLU A 94 11.02 -10.04 -29.48
N SER A 95 10.53 -10.42 -30.66
CA SER A 95 10.36 -9.50 -31.79
C SER A 95 9.30 -8.43 -31.48
N TYR A 96 8.17 -8.83 -30.89
CA TYR A 96 7.08 -7.93 -30.54
C TYR A 96 7.51 -6.94 -29.45
N GLU A 97 8.18 -7.41 -28.41
CA GLU A 97 8.73 -6.58 -27.33
C GLU A 97 9.71 -5.54 -27.88
N ARG A 98 10.63 -5.93 -28.76
CA ARG A 98 11.53 -4.99 -29.44
C ARG A 98 10.79 -3.92 -30.22
N ILE A 99 9.71 -4.29 -30.93
CA ILE A 99 8.89 -3.34 -31.69
C ILE A 99 8.18 -2.36 -30.74
N VAL A 100 7.61 -2.84 -29.63
CA VAL A 100 6.94 -1.98 -28.65
C VAL A 100 7.91 -0.96 -28.06
N TYR A 101 9.11 -1.37 -27.63
CA TYR A 101 10.11 -0.42 -27.11
C TYR A 101 10.59 0.57 -28.17
N ALA A 102 10.75 0.14 -29.42
CA ALA A 102 11.11 1.05 -30.52
C ALA A 102 10.02 2.11 -30.75
N LEU A 103 8.74 1.71 -30.76
CA LEU A 103 7.61 2.62 -30.89
C LEU A 103 7.52 3.61 -29.73
N ILE A 104 7.77 3.17 -28.50
CA ILE A 104 7.83 4.08 -27.33
C ILE A 104 8.90 5.14 -27.55
N LEU A 105 10.11 4.74 -27.94
CA LEU A 105 11.24 5.65 -28.14
C LEU A 105 10.97 6.67 -29.26
N GLU A 106 10.42 6.21 -30.38
CA GLU A 106 10.05 7.05 -31.51
C GLU A 106 9.02 8.11 -31.09
N LYS A 107 7.93 7.69 -30.45
CA LYS A 107 6.88 8.60 -29.98
C LYS A 107 7.37 9.56 -28.90
N GLN A 108 8.21 9.08 -27.97
CA GLN A 108 8.83 9.94 -26.95
C GLN A 108 9.73 11.00 -27.56
N THR A 109 10.49 10.67 -28.60
CA THR A 109 11.34 11.63 -29.29
C THR A 109 10.50 12.73 -29.93
N ARG A 110 9.45 12.34 -30.67
CA ARG A 110 8.51 13.30 -31.28
C ARG A 110 7.80 14.17 -30.24
N PHE A 111 7.38 13.56 -29.13
CA PHE A 111 6.77 14.28 -28.01
C PHE A 111 7.70 15.35 -27.44
N GLN A 112 8.97 15.01 -27.18
CA GLN A 112 9.97 15.95 -26.67
C GLN A 112 10.29 17.07 -27.66
N GLU A 113 10.36 16.76 -28.97
CA GLU A 113 10.56 17.78 -30.01
C GLU A 113 9.45 18.84 -29.99
N LEU A 114 8.18 18.41 -29.89
CA LEU A 114 7.03 19.31 -29.82
C LEU A 114 6.96 20.07 -28.50
N GLU A 115 7.29 19.44 -27.37
CA GLU A 115 7.27 20.07 -26.05
C GLU A 115 8.27 21.23 -25.91
N VAL A 116 9.40 21.18 -26.63
CA VAL A 116 10.43 22.25 -26.62
C VAL A 116 10.09 23.39 -27.58
N LYS A 117 9.11 23.22 -28.47
CA LYS A 117 8.70 24.24 -29.43
C LYS A 117 7.96 25.38 -28.72
N LYS A 118 8.35 26.63 -28.99
CA LYS A 118 7.78 27.82 -28.34
C LYS A 118 6.34 28.12 -28.74
N ASP A 119 6.01 27.90 -30.02
CA ASP A 119 4.70 28.16 -30.59
C ASP A 119 4.22 26.90 -31.30
N LEU A 120 3.20 26.26 -30.71
CA LEU A 120 2.54 25.07 -31.24
C LEU A 120 1.30 25.47 -32.03
N THR A 121 1.13 24.89 -33.23
CA THR A 121 -0.13 24.97 -33.97
C THR A 121 -1.21 24.17 -33.24
N ASP A 122 -2.49 24.40 -33.58
CA ASP A 122 -3.58 23.62 -32.96
C ASP A 122 -3.49 22.13 -33.34
N GLU A 123 -3.04 21.81 -34.56
CA GLU A 123 -2.73 20.44 -34.99
C GLU A 123 -1.60 19.81 -34.16
N GLU A 124 -0.54 20.57 -33.84
CA GLU A 124 0.57 20.07 -33.01
C GLU A 124 0.19 19.90 -31.54
N LYS A 125 -0.77 20.68 -31.02
CA LYS A 125 -1.33 20.47 -29.68
C LYS A 125 -2.17 19.20 -29.62
N GLU A 126 -2.94 18.93 -30.66
CA GLU A 126 -3.71 17.68 -30.78
C GLU A 126 -2.77 16.47 -30.90
N GLU A 127 -1.70 16.60 -31.72
CA GLU A 127 -0.64 15.59 -31.83
C GLU A 127 0.05 15.33 -30.48
N LEU A 128 0.34 16.37 -29.68
CA LEU A 128 0.91 16.21 -28.33
C LEU A 128 0.02 15.37 -27.39
N GLU A 129 -1.28 15.60 -27.42
CA GLU A 129 -2.24 14.85 -26.60
C GLU A 129 -2.38 13.40 -27.07
N GLU A 130 -2.38 13.15 -28.38
CA GLU A 130 -2.37 11.80 -28.95
C GLU A 130 -1.07 11.06 -28.60
N LEU A 131 0.09 11.71 -28.75
CA LEU A 131 1.39 11.15 -28.39
C LEU A 131 1.44 10.77 -26.89
N ARG A 132 0.88 11.60 -26.00
CA ARG A 132 0.77 11.26 -24.57
C ARG A 132 -0.01 9.97 -24.36
N LYS A 133 -1.18 9.85 -24.98
CA LYS A 133 -2.04 8.66 -24.86
C LYS A 133 -1.36 7.43 -25.43
N ASP A 134 -0.74 7.56 -26.59
CA ASP A 134 -0.06 6.47 -27.28
C ASP A 134 1.16 5.97 -26.52
N ILE A 135 1.98 6.88 -25.97
CA ILE A 135 3.12 6.53 -25.11
C ILE A 135 2.61 5.80 -23.88
N ALA A 136 1.57 6.32 -23.21
CA ALA A 136 0.98 5.68 -22.05
C ALA A 136 0.43 4.27 -22.37
N GLN A 137 -0.24 4.10 -23.51
CA GLN A 137 -0.76 2.80 -23.95
C GLN A 137 0.37 1.81 -24.27
N ALA A 138 1.40 2.25 -25.00
CA ALA A 138 2.54 1.41 -25.33
C ALA A 138 3.35 1.02 -24.07
N GLN A 139 3.50 1.94 -23.11
CA GLN A 139 4.08 1.64 -21.80
C GLN A 139 3.26 0.61 -21.02
N ARG A 140 1.93 0.72 -21.01
CA ARG A 140 1.04 -0.30 -20.40
C ARG A 140 1.23 -1.67 -21.07
N GLN A 141 1.38 -1.72 -22.39
CA GLN A 141 1.66 -2.98 -23.09
C GLN A 141 3.03 -3.55 -22.70
N ALA A 142 4.09 -2.73 -22.72
CA ALA A 142 5.42 -3.17 -22.29
C ALA A 142 5.41 -3.70 -20.85
N GLN A 143 4.76 -2.98 -19.93
CA GLN A 143 4.57 -3.42 -18.54
C GLN A 143 3.85 -4.76 -18.45
N LYS A 144 2.84 -5.03 -19.30
CA LYS A 144 2.15 -6.33 -19.33
C LYS A 144 3.09 -7.48 -19.72
N TYR A 145 3.97 -7.26 -20.69
CA TYR A 145 4.99 -8.26 -21.09
C TYR A 145 6.04 -8.47 -20.00
N GLU A 146 6.53 -7.38 -19.40
CA GLU A 146 7.45 -7.44 -18.27
C GLU A 146 6.83 -8.16 -17.07
N ALA A 147 5.55 -7.91 -16.77
CA ALA A 147 4.81 -8.57 -15.70
C ALA A 147 4.67 -10.07 -15.96
N GLY A 148 4.38 -10.48 -17.20
CA GLY A 148 4.36 -11.89 -17.59
C GLY A 148 5.71 -12.58 -17.34
N GLN A 149 6.81 -11.92 -17.70
CA GLN A 149 8.16 -12.44 -17.42
C GLN A 149 8.48 -12.44 -15.93
N SER A 150 8.09 -11.41 -15.20
CA SER A 150 8.29 -11.33 -13.75
C SER A 150 7.55 -12.45 -13.04
N SER A 151 6.35 -12.82 -13.52
CA SER A 151 5.54 -13.89 -12.96
C SER A 151 6.25 -15.24 -12.94
N LEU A 152 7.12 -15.51 -13.92
CA LEU A 152 7.96 -16.70 -13.95
C LEU A 152 8.88 -16.78 -12.72
N PHE A 153 9.24 -15.64 -12.16
CA PHE A 153 10.11 -15.55 -11.00
C PHE A 153 9.36 -15.38 -9.68
N ASP A 154 8.03 -15.26 -9.68
CA ASP A 154 7.24 -15.05 -8.46
C ASP A 154 7.34 -16.22 -7.47
N GLN A 155 7.56 -17.42 -7.99
CA GLN A 155 7.72 -18.62 -7.18
C GLN A 155 9.17 -18.90 -6.78
N THR A 156 10.11 -17.99 -7.06
CA THR A 156 11.50 -18.16 -6.65
C THR A 156 11.66 -18.14 -5.13
N ALA A 157 12.74 -18.77 -4.66
CA ALA A 157 13.10 -18.76 -3.25
C ALA A 157 13.28 -17.33 -2.72
N GLU A 158 13.88 -16.44 -3.52
CA GLU A 158 14.08 -15.03 -3.18
C GLU A 158 12.76 -14.28 -3.05
N ASN A 159 11.82 -14.44 -3.98
CA ASN A 159 10.53 -13.74 -3.89
C ASN A 159 9.70 -14.25 -2.70
N ARG A 160 9.70 -15.55 -2.42
CA ARG A 160 9.05 -16.11 -1.23
C ARG A 160 9.67 -15.58 0.06
N ALA A 161 10.99 -15.54 0.15
CA ALA A 161 11.70 -15.00 1.32
C ALA A 161 11.45 -13.50 1.49
N ARG A 162 11.43 -12.74 0.39
CA ARG A 162 11.11 -11.32 0.37
C ARG A 162 9.73 -11.04 0.96
N ASN A 163 8.69 -11.74 0.49
CA ASN A 163 7.33 -11.53 0.96
C ASN A 163 7.21 -11.82 2.46
N LYS A 164 7.79 -12.92 2.95
CA LYS A 164 7.87 -13.21 4.39
C LYS A 164 8.60 -12.13 5.17
N THR A 165 9.63 -11.53 4.58
CA THR A 165 10.41 -10.45 5.22
C THR A 165 9.61 -9.15 5.29
N ILE A 166 8.80 -8.83 4.27
CA ILE A 166 7.86 -7.70 4.30
C ILE A 166 6.84 -7.90 5.43
N THR A 167 6.26 -9.11 5.56
CA THR A 167 5.41 -9.45 6.70
C THR A 167 6.14 -9.24 8.01
N TRP A 168 7.37 -9.76 8.15
CA TRP A 168 8.18 -9.58 9.36
C TRP A 168 8.38 -8.10 9.69
N TRP A 169 8.65 -7.25 8.70
CA TRP A 169 8.75 -5.80 8.88
C TRP A 169 7.43 -5.19 9.36
N ALA A 170 6.29 -5.55 8.76
CA ALA A 170 4.98 -5.10 9.21
C ALA A 170 4.72 -5.45 10.69
N LEU A 171 4.98 -6.70 11.06
CA LEU A 171 4.81 -7.17 12.44
C LEU A 171 5.71 -6.46 13.46
N ASN A 172 6.79 -5.81 13.02
CA ASN A 172 7.74 -5.12 13.91
C ASN A 172 7.65 -3.59 13.86
N LEU A 173 7.08 -3.02 12.80
CA LEU A 173 7.09 -1.57 12.57
C LEU A 173 5.72 -0.90 12.67
N CYS A 174 4.62 -1.65 12.69
CA CYS A 174 3.26 -1.09 12.76
C CYS A 174 2.82 -0.83 14.19
N TYR A 175 2.38 0.39 14.48
CA TYR A 175 1.92 0.82 15.80
C TYR A 175 0.61 1.60 15.70
N ARG A 176 -0.20 1.52 16.75
CA ARG A 176 -1.35 2.39 17.00
C ARG A 176 -0.97 3.44 18.03
N LYS A 177 -1.31 4.69 17.75
CA LYS A 177 -1.17 5.80 18.70
C LYS A 177 -2.40 5.82 19.59
N VAL A 178 -2.20 5.75 20.90
CA VAL A 178 -3.28 5.70 21.90
C VAL A 178 -3.07 6.80 22.93
N GLU A 179 -4.15 7.40 23.40
CA GLU A 179 -4.09 8.35 24.51
C GLU A 179 -3.75 7.60 25.81
N LYS A 180 -2.80 8.13 26.58
CA LYS A 180 -2.58 7.66 27.95
C LYS A 180 -3.70 8.16 28.83
N LYS A 181 -4.21 7.27 29.69
CA LYS A 181 -5.12 7.67 30.76
C LYS A 181 -4.41 8.68 31.65
N GLN A 182 -5.03 9.84 31.84
CA GLN A 182 -4.54 10.86 32.76
C GLN A 182 -4.53 10.27 34.17
N GLU A 183 -3.37 10.29 34.84
CA GLU A 183 -3.25 9.78 36.21
C GLU A 183 -3.77 10.81 37.23
N LYS A 184 -3.80 12.10 36.86
CA LYS A 184 -4.34 13.19 37.68
C LYS A 184 -5.08 14.21 36.82
N GLU A 185 -6.11 14.81 37.41
CA GLU A 185 -6.90 15.89 36.81
C GLU A 185 -5.99 17.13 36.62
N GLY A 186 -5.72 17.50 35.37
CA GLY A 186 -4.84 18.61 35.00
C GLY A 186 -3.54 18.23 34.29
N ASP A 187 -3.24 16.93 34.13
CA ASP A 187 -2.12 16.49 33.29
C ASP A 187 -2.42 16.70 31.80
N GLU A 188 -1.40 17.14 31.04
CA GLU A 188 -1.50 17.23 29.58
C GLU A 188 -1.82 15.86 28.96
N THR A 189 -2.68 15.84 27.94
CA THR A 189 -2.94 14.62 27.17
C THR A 189 -1.64 14.13 26.53
N THR A 190 -1.14 13.00 27.01
CA THR A 190 0.04 12.33 26.44
C THR A 190 -0.38 11.13 25.61
N PHE A 191 0.42 10.79 24.60
CA PHE A 191 0.16 9.67 23.71
C PHE A 191 1.22 8.59 23.89
N ASP A 192 0.81 7.33 23.74
CA ASP A 192 1.67 6.16 23.65
C ASP A 192 1.55 5.48 22.28
N TYR A 193 2.52 4.64 21.94
CA TYR A 193 2.50 3.82 20.73
C TYR A 193 2.48 2.35 21.12
N GLN A 194 1.35 1.69 20.86
CA GLN A 194 1.18 0.26 21.09
C GLN A 194 1.42 -0.52 19.78
N PRO A 195 2.18 -1.63 19.79
CA PRO A 195 2.35 -2.45 18.59
C PRO A 195 1.00 -2.93 18.06
N PHE A 196 0.78 -2.78 16.75
CA PHE A 196 -0.51 -3.14 16.13
C PHE A 196 -0.81 -4.65 16.27
N PHE A 197 0.23 -5.48 16.16
CA PHE A 197 0.17 -6.93 16.36
C PHE A 197 0.48 -7.34 17.81
N GLY A 198 0.41 -6.38 18.74
CA GLY A 198 0.77 -6.54 20.15
C GLY A 198 2.21 -7.03 20.39
N GLU A 199 2.45 -7.49 21.62
CA GLU A 199 3.77 -7.90 22.08
C GLU A 199 3.97 -9.42 21.96
N GLY A 200 5.23 -9.85 22.07
CA GLY A 200 5.62 -11.26 22.00
C GLY A 200 6.65 -11.55 20.91
N SER A 201 6.85 -12.85 20.68
CA SER A 201 7.72 -13.40 19.65
C SER A 201 7.18 -13.13 18.24
N TYR A 202 7.96 -13.46 17.20
CA TYR A 202 7.49 -13.39 15.81
C TYR A 202 6.23 -14.25 15.59
N GLU A 203 6.19 -15.46 16.14
CA GLU A 203 5.06 -16.38 15.97
C GLU A 203 3.80 -15.87 16.66
N ASP A 204 3.91 -15.22 17.83
CA ASP A 204 2.76 -14.63 18.53
C ASP A 204 2.13 -13.50 17.70
N ARG A 205 2.97 -12.68 17.05
CA ARG A 205 2.50 -11.58 16.19
C ARG A 205 1.96 -12.10 14.86
N LEU A 206 2.56 -13.16 14.32
CA LEU A 206 2.09 -13.81 13.10
C LEU A 206 0.70 -14.41 13.32
N SER A 207 0.49 -15.12 14.44
CA SER A 207 -0.83 -15.64 14.80
C SER A 207 -1.88 -14.53 14.91
N LYS A 208 -1.53 -13.35 15.42
CA LYS A 208 -2.46 -12.20 15.43
C LYS A 208 -2.72 -11.62 14.05
N TYR A 209 -1.74 -11.68 13.15
CA TYR A 209 -1.92 -11.29 11.76
C TYR A 209 -2.89 -12.25 11.05
N ASP A 210 -2.70 -13.56 11.20
CA ASP A 210 -3.59 -14.57 10.63
C ASP A 210 -5.02 -14.40 11.18
N ASP A 211 -5.15 -14.19 12.50
CA ASP A 211 -6.42 -13.88 13.18
C ASP A 211 -7.11 -12.60 12.69
N LEU A 212 -6.36 -11.64 12.15
CA LEU A 212 -6.93 -10.41 11.57
C LEU A 212 -7.41 -10.66 10.14
N GLU A 213 -6.66 -11.44 9.34
CA GLU A 213 -7.03 -11.76 7.96
C GLU A 213 -8.23 -12.71 7.88
N GLU A 214 -8.37 -13.65 8.82
CA GLU A 214 -9.43 -14.68 8.78
C GLU A 214 -10.78 -14.22 9.36
N LYS A 215 -10.84 -13.07 10.03
CA LYS A 215 -12.05 -12.61 10.75
C LYS A 215 -12.82 -11.53 9.99
N ASP A 216 -13.99 -11.90 9.47
CA ASP A 216 -14.88 -11.01 8.71
C ASP A 216 -15.41 -9.81 9.51
N ASP A 217 -15.43 -9.86 10.84
CA ASP A 217 -15.97 -8.81 11.71
C ASP A 217 -15.00 -7.64 11.97
N LYS A 218 -13.78 -7.70 11.44
CA LYS A 218 -12.70 -6.73 11.67
C LYS A 218 -12.34 -5.89 10.46
N ASP A 219 -13.31 -5.57 9.63
CA ASP A 219 -13.13 -4.82 8.38
C ASP A 219 -12.26 -3.54 8.53
N PHE A 220 -12.40 -2.78 9.61
CA PHE A 220 -11.53 -1.61 9.87
C PHE A 220 -10.06 -1.99 10.10
N ASP A 221 -9.80 -3.02 10.92
CA ASP A 221 -8.44 -3.45 11.24
C ASP A 221 -7.79 -4.13 10.01
N VAL A 222 -8.57 -4.87 9.21
CA VAL A 222 -8.13 -5.48 7.94
C VAL A 222 -7.72 -4.42 6.92
N ARG A 223 -8.52 -3.36 6.75
CA ARG A 223 -8.16 -2.24 5.85
C ARG A 223 -6.92 -1.49 6.34
N THR A 224 -6.81 -1.30 7.64
CA THR A 224 -5.60 -0.71 8.26
C THR A 224 -4.37 -1.59 8.03
N LEU A 225 -4.53 -2.90 8.19
CA LEU A 225 -3.51 -3.91 7.90
C LEU A 225 -3.04 -3.83 6.44
N LYS A 226 -3.96 -3.82 5.48
CA LYS A 226 -3.65 -3.68 4.05
C LYS A 226 -2.87 -2.39 3.75
N ARG A 227 -3.28 -1.26 4.35
CA ARG A 227 -2.53 0.02 4.24
C ARG A 227 -1.12 -0.07 4.80
N PHE A 228 -0.93 -0.71 5.95
CA PHE A 228 0.41 -0.93 6.49
C PHE A 228 1.29 -1.75 5.55
N PHE A 229 0.77 -2.87 5.02
CA PHE A 229 1.52 -3.74 4.11
C PHE A 229 1.86 -3.02 2.79
N TYR A 230 0.95 -2.21 2.27
CA TYR A 230 1.21 -1.35 1.11
C TYR A 230 2.40 -0.42 1.39
N LEU A 231 2.32 0.41 2.45
CA LEU A 231 3.36 1.39 2.78
C LEU A 231 4.71 0.72 3.07
N ILE A 232 4.71 -0.39 3.80
CA ILE A 232 5.94 -1.12 4.15
C ILE A 232 6.56 -1.80 2.94
N SER A 233 5.77 -2.28 1.99
CA SER A 233 6.28 -2.83 0.74
C SER A 233 7.08 -1.78 -0.04
N PHE A 234 6.54 -0.56 -0.18
CA PHE A 234 7.23 0.55 -0.84
C PHE A 234 8.49 1.00 -0.08
N TRP A 235 8.44 1.02 1.25
CA TRP A 235 9.62 1.30 2.06
C TRP A 235 10.71 0.23 1.89
N TYR A 236 10.34 -1.04 1.96
CA TYR A 236 11.28 -2.16 1.89
C TYR A 236 12.02 -2.23 0.55
N VAL A 237 11.34 -1.91 -0.56
CA VAL A 237 11.99 -1.83 -1.90
C VAL A 237 12.69 -0.49 -2.15
N GLY A 238 12.79 0.39 -1.15
CA GLY A 238 13.51 1.65 -1.21
C GLY A 238 12.80 2.78 -1.95
N ARG A 239 11.52 2.63 -2.27
CA ARG A 239 10.72 3.65 -2.97
C ARG A 239 10.16 4.75 -2.04
N ALA A 240 10.12 4.50 -0.73
CA ALA A 240 9.72 5.50 0.25
C ALA A 240 10.59 5.45 1.51
N ASN A 241 11.39 6.49 1.79
CA ASN A 241 12.35 6.49 2.91
C ASN A 241 12.17 7.64 3.90
N LYS A 242 11.38 8.65 3.53
CA LYS A 242 11.05 9.82 4.34
C LYS A 242 9.56 10.08 4.29
N PHE A 243 9.04 10.81 5.28
CA PHE A 243 7.62 11.16 5.39
C PHE A 243 7.01 11.69 4.09
N GLN A 244 7.72 12.58 3.38
CA GLN A 244 7.28 13.17 2.11
C GLN A 244 7.13 12.14 0.98
N ASP A 245 7.92 11.06 0.99
CA ASP A 245 7.81 10.02 -0.02
C ASP A 245 6.51 9.22 0.17
N PHE A 246 6.12 8.93 1.42
CA PHE A 246 4.86 8.28 1.74
C PHE A 246 3.65 9.15 1.40
N LEU A 247 3.74 10.47 1.65
CA LEU A 247 2.68 11.40 1.24
C LEU A 247 2.49 11.39 -0.27
N LYS A 248 3.58 11.52 -1.04
CA LYS A 248 3.52 11.50 -2.50
C LYS A 248 2.95 10.20 -3.04
N LEU A 249 3.30 9.07 -2.43
CA LEU A 249 2.77 7.76 -2.79
C LEU A 249 1.25 7.70 -2.62
N GLU A 250 0.74 8.22 -1.51
CA GLU A 250 -0.69 8.26 -1.24
C GLU A 250 -1.41 9.28 -2.13
N GLU A 251 -0.80 10.45 -2.37
CA GLU A 251 -1.34 11.47 -3.27
C GLU A 251 -1.42 10.96 -4.71
N SER A 252 -0.39 10.29 -5.22
CA SER A 252 -0.41 9.71 -6.57
C SER A 252 -1.51 8.66 -6.71
N LEU A 253 -1.70 7.82 -5.68
CA LEU A 253 -2.78 6.83 -5.69
C LEU A 253 -4.17 7.49 -5.66
N LYS A 254 -4.31 8.61 -4.95
CA LYS A 254 -5.56 9.41 -4.94
C LYS A 254 -5.82 10.11 -6.27
N GLU A 255 -4.78 10.55 -6.97
CA GLU A 255 -4.93 11.15 -8.30
C GLU A 255 -5.33 10.09 -9.32
N GLU A 256 -4.67 8.93 -9.33
CA GLU A 256 -5.01 7.82 -10.21
C GLU A 256 -6.44 7.31 -9.98
N ALA A 257 -6.87 7.26 -8.72
CA ALA A 257 -8.24 6.94 -8.32
C ALA A 257 -9.31 7.91 -8.87
N LYS A 258 -8.96 9.09 -9.41
CA LYS A 258 -9.95 9.98 -10.04
C LYS A 258 -10.31 9.50 -11.45
N ASP A 259 -9.37 8.85 -12.12
CA ASP A 259 -9.47 8.48 -13.53
C ASP A 259 -9.67 6.97 -13.72
N ASP A 260 -9.50 6.16 -12.66
CA ASP A 260 -9.63 4.71 -12.68
C ASP A 260 -10.51 4.20 -11.52
N GLU A 261 -11.65 3.57 -11.85
CA GLU A 261 -12.65 3.09 -10.89
C GLU A 261 -12.14 1.91 -10.05
N GLU A 262 -11.29 1.03 -10.61
CA GLU A 262 -10.70 -0.09 -9.87
C GLU A 262 -9.71 0.45 -8.83
N VAL A 263 -8.93 1.47 -9.19
CA VAL A 263 -8.00 2.13 -8.26
C VAL A 263 -8.76 2.92 -7.19
N ALA A 264 -9.89 3.55 -7.55
CA ALA A 264 -10.77 4.22 -6.59
C ALA A 264 -11.35 3.25 -5.56
N GLU A 265 -11.81 2.09 -6.02
CA GLU A 265 -12.32 1.02 -5.16
C GLU A 265 -11.22 0.50 -4.23
N PHE A 266 -10.02 0.22 -4.76
CA PHE A 266 -8.88 -0.19 -3.94
C PHE A 266 -8.47 0.87 -2.89
N ALA A 267 -8.32 2.14 -3.29
CA ALA A 267 -7.91 3.19 -2.37
C ALA A 267 -8.93 3.45 -1.24
N SER A 268 -10.23 3.35 -1.55
CA SER A 268 -11.30 3.59 -0.57
C SER A 268 -11.63 2.34 0.25
N GLN A 269 -11.95 1.22 -0.41
CA GLN A 269 -12.41 0.00 0.23
C GLN A 269 -11.27 -0.82 0.82
N GLU A 270 -10.06 -0.79 0.26
CA GLU A 270 -8.98 -1.65 0.75
C GLU A 270 -7.98 -0.92 1.66
N LEU A 271 -7.78 0.37 1.46
CA LEU A 271 -6.76 1.14 2.21
C LEU A 271 -7.33 2.19 3.16
N ASN A 272 -8.64 2.48 3.16
CA ASN A 272 -9.20 3.64 3.89
C ASN A 272 -8.44 4.94 3.64
N LEU A 273 -7.97 5.12 2.40
CA LEU A 273 -7.13 6.26 2.02
C LEU A 273 -7.97 7.48 1.60
N ILE A 274 -9.17 7.22 1.10
CA ILE A 274 -10.15 8.18 0.60
C ILE A 274 -11.47 7.90 1.33
N GLU A 275 -12.21 8.95 1.66
CA GLU A 275 -13.57 8.78 2.18
C GLU A 275 -14.41 7.99 1.15
N PRO A 276 -15.19 6.99 1.59
CA PRO A 276 -16.10 6.31 0.68
C PRO A 276 -17.09 7.35 0.15
N GLN A 277 -17.10 7.59 -1.15
CA GLN A 277 -18.14 8.41 -1.75
C GLN A 277 -19.50 7.76 -1.43
N PRO A 278 -20.51 8.53 -0.99
CA PRO A 278 -21.81 7.96 -0.71
C PRO A 278 -22.30 7.29 -2.00
N LYS A 279 -22.57 5.97 -1.93
CA LYS A 279 -23.24 5.25 -3.00
C LYS A 279 -24.44 6.10 -3.41
N LYS A 280 -24.44 6.61 -4.64
CA LYS A 280 -25.67 7.17 -5.22
C LYS A 280 -26.69 6.05 -5.11
N ALA A 281 -27.70 6.26 -4.27
CA ALA A 281 -28.82 5.34 -4.19
C ALA A 281 -29.37 5.21 -5.61
N GLU A 282 -29.25 4.03 -6.19
CA GLU A 282 -29.98 3.67 -7.41
C GLU A 282 -31.47 3.91 -7.11
N GLN A 283 -32.05 4.89 -7.81
CA GLN A 283 -33.48 5.16 -7.82
C GLN A 283 -34.15 4.27 -8.86
#